data_AF-A0A940BD65-F1
#
_entry.id   AF-A0A940BD65-F1
#
_cell.length_a   1.000
_cell.length_b   1.000
_cell.length_c   1.000
_cell.angle_alpha   90.00
_cell.angle_beta   90.00
_cell.angle_gamma   90.00
#
_symmetry.space_group_name_H-M   'P 1'
#
loop_
_entity.id
_entity.type
_entity.pdbx_description
1 polymer ?
#
loop_
_entity_poly.entity_id
_entity_poly.type
_entity_poly.pdbx_seq_one_letter_code
_entity_poly.pdbx_strand_id
1 'polypeptide(L)'
;LVIPNTVTEIKQYAFEGCSGLTSITIPNSVTSIGESAFGGCSGLTSVTIPNSVTSIGNYAFAGCSGLTIVNFNATNCTTMGSSDYPVFDVCTALATLNIGDNVTKIPNYAFYRCSGLTSVYYTGDVSGWCGILFQGGGQPFILRPQSVHKQYSRH
;
A
#
# COMPACT_ATOMS: atom_id res chain seq x y z
N LEU A 1 11.02 -11.84 -5.99
CA LEU A 1 11.86 -12.02 -4.78
C LEU A 1 11.00 -12.52 -3.63
N VAL A 2 11.45 -13.53 -2.90
CA VAL A 2 10.79 -14.00 -1.66
C VAL A 2 11.69 -13.63 -0.49
N ILE A 3 11.17 -12.83 0.45
CA ILE A 3 11.90 -12.52 1.68
C ILE A 3 11.73 -13.72 2.65
N PRO A 4 12.80 -14.23 3.27
CA PRO A 4 12.70 -15.32 4.23
C PRO A 4 11.83 -14.95 5.45
N ASN A 5 11.10 -15.94 6.00
CA ASN A 5 10.26 -15.77 7.19
C ASN A 5 11.05 -15.47 8.49
N THR A 6 12.38 -15.43 8.43
CA THR A 6 13.23 -15.00 9.55
C THR A 6 13.45 -13.49 9.56
N VAL A 7 13.08 -12.80 8.48
CA VAL A 7 13.25 -11.35 8.36
C VAL A 7 12.09 -10.66 9.07
N THR A 8 12.42 -9.82 10.05
CA THR A 8 11.48 -8.99 10.79
C THR A 8 11.43 -7.56 10.29
N GLU A 9 12.48 -7.11 9.58
CA GLU A 9 12.63 -5.74 9.11
C GLU A 9 13.23 -5.70 7.70
N ILE A 10 12.62 -4.89 6.84
CA ILE A 10 13.20 -4.49 5.56
C ILE A 10 13.85 -3.13 5.79
N LYS A 11 15.18 -3.07 5.76
CA LYS A 11 15.93 -1.86 6.11
C LYS A 11 15.71 -0.71 5.11
N GLN A 12 16.10 0.49 5.53
CA GLN A 12 16.12 1.66 4.65
C GLN A 12 16.91 1.36 3.37
N TYR A 13 16.41 1.84 2.24
CA TYR A 13 17.04 1.72 0.91
C TYR A 13 17.36 0.29 0.45
N ALA A 14 16.84 -0.76 1.10
CA ALA A 14 17.25 -2.16 0.87
C ALA A 14 17.12 -2.62 -0.59
N PHE A 15 16.13 -2.10 -1.31
CA PHE A 15 15.84 -2.39 -2.71
C PHE A 15 15.62 -1.10 -3.52
N GLU A 16 16.14 0.04 -3.08
CA GLU A 16 15.98 1.30 -3.81
C GLU A 16 16.50 1.17 -5.25
N GLY A 17 15.74 1.67 -6.22
CA GLY A 17 16.10 1.69 -7.64
C GLY A 17 16.15 0.32 -8.32
N CYS A 18 15.67 -0.75 -7.68
CA CYS A 18 15.72 -2.11 -8.23
C CYS A 18 14.72 -2.28 -9.39
N SER A 19 15.09 -1.85 -10.59
CA SER A 19 14.26 -1.95 -11.81
C SER A 19 13.97 -3.39 -12.25
N GLY A 20 14.81 -4.35 -11.87
CA GLY A 20 14.58 -5.78 -12.11
C GLY A 20 13.64 -6.47 -11.12
N LEU A 21 13.25 -5.79 -10.03
CA LEU A 21 12.35 -6.35 -9.03
C LEU A 21 10.90 -6.25 -9.52
N THR A 22 10.41 -7.30 -10.19
CA THR A 22 9.04 -7.31 -10.75
C THR A 22 7.96 -7.71 -9.75
N SER A 23 8.33 -8.55 -8.78
CA SER A 23 7.43 -9.08 -7.76
C SER A 23 8.15 -9.25 -6.44
N ILE A 24 7.44 -9.00 -5.35
CA ILE A 24 7.92 -9.25 -4.01
C ILE A 24 6.82 -9.85 -3.12
N THR A 25 7.21 -10.84 -2.33
CA THR A 25 6.39 -11.37 -1.24
C THR A 25 6.99 -10.92 0.08
N ILE A 26 6.28 -10.04 0.79
CA ILE A 26 6.61 -9.61 2.15
C ILE A 26 5.93 -10.60 3.11
N PRO A 27 6.70 -11.41 3.87
CA PRO A 27 6.13 -12.40 4.77
C PRO A 27 5.53 -11.75 6.02
N ASN A 28 4.63 -12.48 6.69
CA ASN A 28 4.01 -12.05 7.95
C ASN A 28 5.00 -11.94 9.12
N SER A 29 6.27 -12.34 8.95
CA SER A 29 7.32 -12.08 9.93
C SER A 29 7.78 -10.64 9.94
N VAL A 30 7.60 -9.91 8.83
CA VAL A 30 8.03 -8.51 8.71
C VAL A 30 7.08 -7.61 9.48
N THR A 31 7.63 -6.83 10.40
CA THR A 31 6.93 -5.83 11.19
C THR A 31 7.23 -4.41 10.75
N SER A 32 8.39 -4.18 10.11
CA SER A 32 8.83 -2.84 9.73
C SER A 32 9.39 -2.80 8.31
N ILE A 33 9.00 -1.78 7.54
CA ILE A 33 9.55 -1.43 6.23
C ILE A 33 10.22 -0.06 6.37
N GLY A 34 11.50 0.04 6.04
CA GLY A 34 12.31 1.24 6.21
C GLY A 34 12.04 2.33 5.16
N GLU A 35 12.64 3.49 5.39
CA GLU A 35 12.61 4.63 4.47
C GLU A 35 13.13 4.23 3.09
N SER A 36 12.40 4.60 2.04
CA SER A 36 12.74 4.33 0.64
C SER A 36 13.14 2.87 0.35
N ALA A 37 12.69 1.90 1.16
CA ALA A 37 13.10 0.51 1.06
C ALA A 37 12.88 -0.08 -0.34
N PHE A 38 11.86 0.39 -1.07
CA PHE A 38 11.53 0.05 -2.46
C PHE A 38 11.41 1.30 -3.34
N GLY A 39 11.94 2.45 -2.91
CA GLY A 39 11.85 3.70 -3.68
C GLY A 39 12.41 3.52 -5.09
N GLY A 40 11.70 3.98 -6.12
CA GLY A 40 12.15 3.91 -7.51
C GLY A 40 12.18 2.52 -8.14
N CYS A 41 11.55 1.50 -7.54
CA CYS A 41 11.43 0.17 -8.15
C CYS A 41 10.47 0.19 -9.36
N SER A 42 10.97 0.61 -10.53
CA SER A 42 10.16 0.78 -11.74
C SER A 42 9.61 -0.53 -12.32
N GLY A 43 10.23 -1.68 -12.03
CA GLY A 43 9.73 -2.99 -12.45
C GLY A 43 8.63 -3.55 -11.56
N LEU A 44 8.46 -3.05 -10.34
CA LEU A 44 7.56 -3.64 -9.35
C LEU A 44 6.11 -3.35 -9.72
N THR A 45 5.35 -4.38 -10.09
CA THR A 45 3.99 -4.20 -10.62
C THR A 45 2.90 -4.25 -9.56
N SER A 46 3.15 -4.98 -8.48
CA SER A 46 2.20 -5.17 -7.38
C SER A 46 2.93 -5.39 -6.05
N VAL A 47 2.35 -4.90 -4.96
CA VAL A 47 2.83 -5.18 -3.61
C VAL A 47 1.68 -5.56 -2.69
N THR A 48 1.94 -6.52 -1.80
CA THR A 48 1.05 -6.86 -0.68
C THR A 48 1.73 -6.47 0.62
N ILE A 49 1.13 -5.55 1.37
CA ILE A 49 1.55 -5.17 2.72
C ILE A 49 0.79 -6.05 3.72
N PRO A 50 1.46 -6.98 4.42
CA PRO A 50 0.79 -7.92 5.32
C PRO A 50 0.27 -7.25 6.60
N ASN A 51 -0.61 -7.94 7.31
CA ASN A 51 -1.21 -7.47 8.56
C ASN A 51 -0.22 -7.31 9.72
N SER A 52 0.93 -7.97 9.63
CA SER A 52 2.01 -7.93 10.61
C SER A 52 2.77 -6.61 10.61
N VAL A 53 2.71 -5.82 9.53
CA VAL A 53 3.45 -4.57 9.42
C VAL A 53 2.84 -3.53 10.35
N THR A 54 3.66 -3.04 11.28
CA THR A 54 3.31 -2.00 12.25
C THR A 54 3.91 -0.64 11.90
N SER A 55 4.95 -0.61 11.06
CA SER A 55 5.63 0.63 10.64
C SER A 55 6.08 0.60 9.18
N ILE A 56 5.84 1.70 8.46
CA ILE A 56 6.30 1.93 7.09
C ILE A 56 7.02 3.28 7.03
N GLY A 57 8.26 3.27 6.57
CA GLY A 57 9.09 4.46 6.45
C GLY A 57 8.61 5.44 5.38
N ASN A 58 9.11 6.66 5.48
CA ASN A 58 8.96 7.70 4.47
C ASN A 58 9.37 7.18 3.08
N TYR A 59 8.61 7.53 2.05
CA TYR A 59 8.92 7.18 0.66
C TYR A 59 9.16 5.69 0.39
N ALA A 60 8.73 4.77 1.26
CA ALA A 60 9.10 3.35 1.17
C ALA A 60 8.81 2.73 -0.20
N PHE A 61 7.83 3.24 -0.95
CA PHE A 61 7.49 2.83 -2.32
C PHE A 61 7.39 4.02 -3.29
N ALA A 62 7.97 5.19 -2.96
CA ALA A 62 7.88 6.37 -3.80
C ALA A 62 8.50 6.14 -5.19
N GLY A 63 7.89 6.68 -6.25
CA GLY A 63 8.40 6.62 -7.60
C GLY A 63 8.42 5.21 -8.22
N CYS A 64 7.69 4.24 -7.66
CA CYS A 64 7.50 2.93 -8.29
C CYS A 64 6.57 3.08 -9.51
N SER A 65 7.13 3.50 -10.64
CA SER A 65 6.37 3.83 -11.86
C SER A 65 5.69 2.64 -12.54
N GLY A 66 6.09 1.40 -12.23
CA GLY A 66 5.41 0.19 -12.67
C GLY A 66 4.31 -0.30 -11.73
N LEU A 67 4.17 0.28 -10.53
CA LEU A 67 3.29 -0.22 -9.49
C LEU A 67 1.83 0.10 -9.83
N THR A 68 1.05 -0.92 -10.17
CA THR A 68 -0.35 -0.77 -10.60
C THR A 68 -1.37 -1.17 -9.55
N ILE A 69 -0.97 -2.05 -8.62
CA ILE A 69 -1.86 -2.61 -7.58
C ILE A 69 -1.15 -2.62 -6.23
N VAL A 70 -1.84 -2.10 -5.21
CA VAL A 70 -1.44 -2.23 -3.80
C VAL A 70 -2.52 -3.00 -3.05
N ASN A 71 -2.14 -4.10 -2.40
CA ASN A 71 -2.98 -4.78 -1.42
C ASN A 71 -2.50 -4.38 -0.02
N PHE A 72 -3.29 -3.59 0.69
CA PHE A 72 -2.95 -3.05 1.99
C PHE A 72 -3.74 -3.78 3.09
N ASN A 73 -3.07 -4.64 3.85
CA ASN A 73 -3.69 -5.43 4.93
C ASN A 73 -3.17 -5.06 6.33
N ALA A 74 -2.35 -4.01 6.46
CA ALA A 74 -1.70 -3.65 7.72
C ALA A 74 -2.71 -3.07 8.74
N THR A 75 -3.24 -3.93 9.62
CA THR A 75 -4.27 -3.54 10.60
C THR A 75 -3.71 -2.81 11.82
N ASN A 76 -2.44 -3.06 12.15
CA ASN A 76 -1.75 -2.52 13.32
C ASN A 76 -0.69 -1.45 12.94
N CYS A 77 -0.77 -0.88 11.74
CA CYS A 77 0.19 0.13 11.30
C CYS A 77 -0.02 1.44 12.06
N THR A 78 0.91 1.79 12.94
CA THR A 78 0.85 3.01 13.76
C THR A 78 1.63 4.16 13.17
N THR A 79 2.63 3.88 12.34
CA THR A 79 3.55 4.86 11.75
C THR A 79 3.68 4.60 10.25
N MET A 80 3.30 5.56 9.41
CA MET A 80 3.38 5.41 7.96
C MET A 80 3.41 6.76 7.22
N GLY A 81 4.57 7.11 6.68
CA GLY A 81 4.82 8.34 5.91
C GLY A 81 4.38 9.64 6.61
N SER A 82 4.45 10.75 5.88
CA SER A 82 3.87 12.04 6.28
C SER A 82 3.33 12.80 5.06
N SER A 83 2.77 14.00 5.27
CA SER A 83 2.36 14.89 4.18
C SER A 83 3.53 15.29 3.27
N ASP A 84 4.72 15.46 3.85
CA ASP A 84 5.93 15.84 3.12
C ASP A 84 6.61 14.61 2.51
N TYR A 85 6.45 13.45 3.16
CA TYR A 85 7.09 12.20 2.80
C TYR A 85 6.08 11.02 2.62
N PRO A 86 5.18 11.08 1.62
CA PRO A 86 4.23 10.02 1.33
C PRO A 86 4.88 8.66 1.10
N VAL A 87 4.21 7.58 1.51
CA VAL A 87 4.70 6.20 1.31
C VAL A 87 4.79 5.84 -0.16
N PHE A 88 3.78 6.21 -0.96
CA PHE A 88 3.65 5.90 -2.39
C PHE A 88 3.73 7.16 -3.26
N ASP A 89 4.57 8.15 -2.90
CA ASP A 89 4.63 9.42 -3.67
C ASP A 89 4.91 9.17 -5.15
N VAL A 90 4.17 9.85 -6.03
CA VAL A 90 4.38 9.81 -7.50
C VAL A 90 4.31 8.39 -8.10
N CYS A 91 3.60 7.45 -7.47
CA CYS A 91 3.25 6.16 -8.09
C CYS A 91 2.13 6.39 -9.13
N THR A 92 2.47 6.99 -10.27
CA THR A 92 1.50 7.46 -11.27
C THR A 92 0.78 6.34 -12.01
N ALA A 93 1.33 5.12 -12.05
CA ALA A 93 0.68 3.94 -12.63
C ALA A 93 -0.26 3.21 -11.65
N LEU A 94 -0.26 3.58 -10.38
CA LEU A 94 -1.07 2.90 -9.36
C LEU A 94 -2.53 3.13 -9.67
N ALA A 95 -3.22 2.09 -10.16
CA ALA A 95 -4.61 2.17 -10.59
C ALA A 95 -5.58 1.68 -9.52
N THR A 96 -5.16 0.66 -8.77
CA THR A 96 -6.03 -0.07 -7.84
C THR A 96 -5.40 -0.16 -6.45
N LEU A 97 -6.17 0.25 -5.44
CA LEU A 97 -5.87 0.00 -4.03
C LEU A 97 -6.92 -0.96 -3.47
N ASN A 98 -6.48 -2.13 -3.03
CA ASN A 98 -7.31 -3.09 -2.30
C ASN A 98 -6.97 -2.99 -0.80
N ILE A 99 -7.98 -2.76 0.02
CA ILE A 99 -7.84 -2.59 1.46
C ILE A 99 -8.49 -3.80 2.13
N GLY A 100 -7.68 -4.52 2.91
CA GLY A 100 -8.11 -5.75 3.58
C GLY A 100 -9.03 -5.49 4.78
N ASP A 101 -9.63 -6.59 5.25
CA ASP A 101 -10.50 -6.58 6.42
C ASP A 101 -9.79 -6.00 7.66
N ASN A 102 -10.54 -5.26 8.48
CA ASN A 102 -10.08 -4.68 9.75
C ASN A 102 -8.98 -3.61 9.63
N VAL A 103 -8.67 -3.12 8.43
CA VAL A 103 -7.81 -1.95 8.27
C VAL A 103 -8.59 -0.71 8.71
N THR A 104 -8.33 -0.26 9.94
CA THR A 104 -9.04 0.88 10.54
C THR A 104 -8.42 2.23 10.22
N LYS A 105 -7.16 2.24 9.76
CA LYS A 105 -6.40 3.48 9.51
C LYS A 105 -5.56 3.37 8.24
N ILE A 106 -5.68 4.38 7.41
CA ILE A 106 -4.74 4.72 6.35
C ILE A 106 -4.45 6.22 6.55
N PRO A 107 -3.19 6.64 6.66
CA PRO A 107 -2.81 8.01 6.89
C PRO A 107 -3.17 8.84 5.67
N ASN A 108 -3.50 10.09 5.97
CA ASN A 108 -3.63 11.12 4.97
C ASN A 108 -2.32 11.18 4.16
N TYR A 109 -2.44 11.36 2.85
CA TYR A 109 -1.31 11.51 1.93
C TYR A 109 -0.48 10.26 1.62
N ALA A 110 -0.77 9.04 2.15
CA ALA A 110 0.01 7.85 1.78
C ALA A 110 0.14 7.64 0.26
N PHE A 111 -0.89 8.02 -0.49
CA PHE A 111 -0.97 7.91 -1.95
C PHE A 111 -0.88 9.28 -2.65
N TYR A 112 -0.28 10.28 -2.00
CA TYR A 112 -0.15 11.61 -2.57
C TYR A 112 0.52 11.56 -3.95
N ARG A 113 -0.02 12.34 -4.90
CA ARG A 113 0.39 12.37 -6.32
C ARG A 113 0.32 11.01 -7.05
N CYS A 114 -0.41 10.02 -6.54
CA CYS A 114 -0.82 8.83 -7.31
C CYS A 114 -1.94 9.18 -8.30
N SER A 115 -1.61 9.91 -9.38
CA SER A 115 -2.59 10.40 -10.35
C SER A 115 -3.36 9.31 -11.08
N GLY A 116 -2.81 8.10 -11.19
CA GLY A 116 -3.46 6.95 -11.81
C GLY A 116 -4.50 6.25 -10.92
N LEU A 117 -4.57 6.57 -9.62
CA LEU A 117 -5.41 5.84 -8.68
C LEU A 117 -6.87 6.15 -9.00
N THR A 118 -7.61 5.17 -9.50
CA THR A 118 -9.00 5.33 -9.94
C THR A 118 -9.96 4.47 -9.13
N SER A 119 -9.48 3.37 -8.57
CA SER A 119 -10.30 2.37 -7.89
C SER A 119 -9.74 2.07 -6.50
N VAL A 120 -10.55 2.38 -5.47
CA VAL A 120 -10.29 1.96 -4.09
C VAL A 120 -11.36 0.96 -3.70
N TYR A 121 -10.90 -0.25 -3.41
CA TYR A 121 -11.70 -1.38 -3.00
C TYR A 121 -11.45 -1.66 -1.53
N TYR A 122 -12.53 -1.92 -0.78
CA TYR A 122 -12.43 -2.21 0.64
C TYR A 122 -13.41 -3.29 1.08
N THR A 123 -13.09 -3.92 2.20
CA THR A 123 -13.99 -4.79 2.95
C THR A 123 -14.09 -4.29 4.39
N GLY A 124 -15.28 -4.43 5.00
CA GLY A 124 -15.50 -4.03 6.40
C GLY A 124 -15.88 -2.55 6.60
N ASP A 125 -15.65 -2.06 7.82
CA ASP A 125 -16.02 -0.71 8.26
C ASP A 125 -14.95 0.34 7.91
N VAL A 126 -15.39 1.41 7.24
CA VAL A 126 -14.56 2.55 6.81
C VAL A 126 -14.83 3.80 7.63
N SER A 127 -15.57 3.69 8.74
CA SER A 127 -15.86 4.82 9.64
C SER A 127 -14.61 5.56 10.13
N GLY A 128 -13.48 4.84 10.28
CA GLY A 128 -12.18 5.39 10.66
C GLY A 128 -11.43 6.14 9.55
N TRP A 129 -11.95 6.17 8.33
CA TRP A 129 -11.26 6.70 7.13
C TRP A 129 -11.63 8.16 6.80
N CYS A 130 -12.31 8.84 7.71
CA CYS A 130 -12.70 10.24 7.52
C CYS A 130 -11.47 11.12 7.29
N GLY A 131 -11.40 11.79 6.13
CA GLY A 131 -10.33 12.74 5.79
C GLY A 131 -9.15 12.18 4.98
N ILE A 132 -9.19 10.91 4.53
CA ILE A 132 -8.12 10.37 3.67
C ILE A 132 -8.07 11.13 2.34
N LEU A 133 -6.96 11.83 2.12
CA LEU A 133 -6.60 12.47 0.86
C LEU A 133 -5.74 11.50 0.03
N PHE A 134 -6.36 10.87 -0.96
CA PHE A 134 -5.69 9.96 -1.90
C PHE A 134 -4.93 10.69 -3.02
N GLN A 135 -5.24 11.96 -3.31
CA GLN A 135 -4.53 12.75 -4.31
C GLN A 135 -4.28 14.17 -3.82
N GLY A 136 -3.21 14.79 -4.31
CA GLY A 136 -2.81 16.17 -3.98
C GLY A 136 -3.69 17.26 -4.59
N GLY A 137 -4.97 16.98 -4.83
CA GLY A 137 -5.90 17.91 -5.44
C GLY A 137 -7.34 17.39 -5.41
N GLY A 138 -8.03 17.61 -4.29
CA GLY A 138 -9.47 17.88 -4.17
C GLY A 138 -10.54 17.01 -4.88
N GLN A 139 -10.21 15.96 -5.63
CA GLN A 139 -11.21 15.12 -6.28
C GLN A 139 -11.63 13.99 -5.31
N PRO A 140 -12.91 13.92 -4.90
CA PRO A 140 -13.39 12.84 -4.07
C PRO A 140 -13.38 11.52 -4.86
N PHE A 141 -12.74 10.49 -4.33
CA PHE A 141 -12.80 9.15 -4.89
C PHE A 141 -14.10 8.45 -4.51
N ILE A 142 -14.61 7.64 -5.43
CA ILE A 142 -15.71 6.71 -5.12
C ILE A 142 -15.09 5.50 -4.43
N LEU A 143 -15.27 5.41 -3.11
CA LEU A 143 -14.98 4.18 -2.37
C LEU A 143 -15.95 3.10 -2.82
N ARG A 144 -15.42 1.98 -3.33
CA ARG A 144 -16.22 0.85 -3.80
C ARG A 144 -16.10 -0.29 -2.79
N PRO A 145 -17.19 -0.69 -2.10
CA PRO A 145 -17.15 -1.92 -1.33
C PRO A 145 -16.84 -3.07 -2.30
N GLN A 146 -15.89 -3.93 -1.93
CA GLN A 146 -15.67 -5.18 -2.64
C GLN A 146 -17.00 -5.93 -2.60
N SER A 147 -17.57 -6.20 -3.78
CA SER A 147 -18.78 -7.00 -3.86
C SER A 147 -18.45 -8.36 -3.25
N VAL A 148 -18.99 -8.65 -2.06
CA VAL A 148 -18.98 -10.00 -1.54
C VAL A 148 -19.68 -10.81 -2.62
N HIS A 149 -18.94 -11.58 -3.41
CA HIS A 149 -19.52 -12.79 -3.98
C HIS A 149 -19.88 -13.66 -2.78
N LYS A 150 -21.01 -13.32 -2.13
CA LYS A 150 -21.87 -14.35 -1.58
C LYS A 150 -22.24 -15.17 -2.80
N GLN A 151 -21.48 -16.23 -3.04
CA GLN A 151 -22.05 -17.45 -3.56
C GLN A 151 -23.20 -17.77 -2.60
N TYR A 152 -24.38 -17.22 -2.88
CA TYR A 152 -25.62 -17.89 -2.49
C TYR A 152 -25.62 -19.18 -3.30
N SER A 153 -24.95 -20.21 -2.78
CA SER A 153 -25.33 -21.57 -3.06
C SER A 153 -26.80 -21.67 -2.69
N ARG A 154 -27.67 -21.72 -3.70
CA ARG A 154 -29.06 -22.09 -3.52
C ARG A 154 -29.07 -23.49 -2.94
N HIS A 155 -29.63 -23.67 -1.76
CA HIS A 155 -30.45 -24.81 -1.40
C HIS A 155 -31.49 -24.35 -0.38
#